data_AF-A0A849RXB1-F1
#
_entry.id   AF-A0A849RXB1-F1
#
_cell.length_a   1.000
_cell.length_b   1.000
_cell.length_c   1.000
_cell.angle_alpha   90.00
_cell.angle_beta   90.00
_cell.angle_gamma   90.00
#
_symmetry.space_group_name_H-M   'P 1'
#
loop_
_entity.id
_entity.type
_entity.pdbx_description
1 polymer ?
#
loop_
_entity_poly.entity_id
_entity_poly.type
_entity_poly.pdbx_seq_one_letter_code
_entity_poly.pdbx_strand_id
1 'polypeptide(L)'
;MTDVNQEDVIHALEVLGLTLPVTPETLDRTRRVLLYTWDPARYSNLTNNPKKYMEAYKKAEEMTKLVEAAYALLSAVLVPDEPEA
;
A
#
# COMPACT_ATOMS: atom_id res chain seq x y z
N MET A 1 10.23 16.95 -12.89
CA MET A 1 9.10 16.34 -13.60
C MET A 1 9.18 14.86 -13.37
N THR A 2 8.42 14.34 -12.41
CA THR A 2 8.25 12.89 -12.23
C THR A 2 7.38 12.42 -13.38
N ASP A 3 8.01 11.89 -14.42
CA ASP A 3 7.32 11.12 -15.45
C ASP A 3 6.82 9.85 -14.73
N VAL A 4 5.62 9.92 -14.16
CA VAL A 4 4.99 8.77 -13.52
C VAL A 4 4.64 7.83 -14.66
N ASN A 5 5.51 6.86 -14.90
CA ASN A 5 5.35 5.93 -16.00
C ASN A 5 4.07 5.12 -15.78
N GLN A 6 3.34 4.85 -16.85
CA GLN A 6 2.08 4.11 -16.77
C GLN A 6 2.30 2.71 -16.16
N GLU A 7 3.48 2.14 -16.33
CA GLU A 7 3.89 0.88 -15.71
C GLU A 7 3.93 0.96 -14.17
N ASP A 8 4.40 2.08 -13.60
CA ASP A 8 4.40 2.29 -12.14
C ASP A 8 2.98 2.44 -11.59
N VAL A 9 2.08 3.08 -12.35
CA VAL A 9 0.65 3.19 -11.99
C VAL A 9 -0.02 1.82 -12.02
N ILE A 10 0.22 1.04 -13.07
CA ILE A 10 -0.31 -0.34 -13.18
C ILE A 10 0.22 -1.19 -12.04
N HIS A 11 1.52 -1.13 -11.76
CA HIS A 11 2.12 -1.88 -10.67
C HIS A 11 1.56 -1.48 -9.30
N ALA A 12 1.36 -0.18 -9.04
CA ALA A 12 0.74 0.32 -7.82
C ALA A 12 -0.72 -0.17 -7.67
N LEU A 13 -1.48 -0.20 -8.77
CA LEU A 13 -2.83 -0.76 -8.80
C LEU A 13 -2.81 -2.26 -8.47
N GLU A 14 -1.87 -3.02 -9.03
CA GLU A 14 -1.71 -4.44 -8.72
C GLU A 14 -1.35 -4.70 -7.26
N VAL A 15 -0.41 -3.93 -6.69
CA VAL A 15 -0.01 -4.00 -5.27
C VAL A 15 -1.20 -3.77 -4.34
N LEU A 16 -2.07 -2.81 -4.70
CA LEU A 16 -3.27 -2.50 -3.94
C LEU A 16 -4.46 -3.40 -4.29
N GLY A 17 -4.33 -4.26 -5.30
CA GLY A 17 -5.42 -5.11 -5.80
C GLY A 17 -6.61 -4.32 -6.35
N LEU A 18 -6.35 -3.14 -6.90
CA LEU A 18 -7.34 -2.22 -7.44
C LEU A 18 -7.39 -2.28 -8.97
N THR A 19 -8.56 -1.99 -9.53
CA THR A 19 -8.77 -1.84 -10.99
C THR A 19 -9.40 -0.48 -11.27
N LEU A 20 -9.08 0.11 -12.42
CA LEU A 20 -9.66 1.40 -12.82
C LEU A 20 -11.15 1.25 -13.17
N PRO A 21 -11.99 2.25 -12.85
CA PRO A 21 -11.66 3.54 -12.22
C PRO A 21 -11.48 3.45 -10.70
N VAL A 22 -10.36 3.97 -10.19
CA VAL A 22 -10.11 4.12 -8.75
C VAL A 22 -10.60 5.48 -8.28
N THR A 23 -11.37 5.49 -7.18
CA THR A 23 -11.73 6.72 -6.47
C THR A 23 -10.81 6.94 -5.27
N PRO A 24 -10.57 8.19 -4.83
CA PRO A 24 -9.77 8.48 -3.65
C PRO A 24 -10.32 7.79 -2.39
N GLU A 25 -11.64 7.69 -2.24
CA GLU A 25 -12.28 6.94 -1.15
C GLU A 25 -11.96 5.44 -1.20
N THR A 26 -11.99 4.83 -2.38
CA THR A 26 -11.63 3.42 -2.57
C THR A 26 -10.16 3.20 -2.26
N LEU A 27 -9.29 4.11 -2.71
CA LEU A 27 -7.86 4.07 -2.44
C LEU A 27 -7.56 4.13 -0.93
N ASP A 28 -8.15 5.08 -0.21
CA ASP A 28 -7.95 5.21 1.24
C ASP A 28 -8.52 4.02 2.02
N ARG A 29 -9.69 3.53 1.63
CA ARG A 29 -10.29 2.33 2.22
C ARG A 29 -9.39 1.10 2.04
N THR A 30 -8.90 0.88 0.83
CA THR A 30 -8.02 -0.25 0.50
C THR A 30 -6.70 -0.15 1.25
N ARG A 31 -6.10 1.05 1.34
CA ARG A 31 -4.92 1.28 2.19
C ARG A 31 -5.18 0.85 3.62
N ARG A 32 -6.26 1.32 4.25
CA ARG A 32 -6.58 0.96 5.65
C ARG A 32 -6.74 -0.54 5.84
N VAL A 33 -7.43 -1.21 4.91
CA VAL A 33 -7.63 -2.67 4.96
C VAL A 33 -6.30 -3.43 4.83
N LEU A 34 -5.44 -3.02 3.89
CA LEU A 34 -4.14 -3.64 3.67
C LEU A 34 -3.19 -3.40 4.86
N LEU A 35 -3.11 -2.18 5.38
CA LEU A 35 -2.31 -1.88 6.57
C LEU A 35 -2.78 -2.66 7.80
N TYR A 36 -4.09 -2.80 7.97
CA TYR A 36 -4.64 -3.65 9.04
C TYR A 36 -4.31 -5.14 8.82
N THR A 37 -4.28 -5.60 7.57
CA THR A 37 -3.97 -7.00 7.22
C THR A 37 -2.50 -7.31 7.49
N TRP A 38 -1.62 -6.39 7.10
CA TRP A 38 -0.17 -6.48 7.28
C TRP A 38 0.28 -5.92 8.64
N ASP A 39 -0.61 -5.73 9.60
CA ASP A 39 -0.23 -5.29 10.94
C ASP A 39 0.68 -6.34 11.59
N PRO A 40 1.95 -5.99 11.92
CA PRO A 40 2.93 -6.94 12.41
C PRO A 40 2.52 -7.57 13.75
N ALA A 41 1.74 -6.87 14.58
CA ALA A 41 1.30 -7.39 15.87
C ALA A 41 0.38 -8.62 15.69
N ARG A 42 -0.38 -8.70 14.58
CA ARG A 42 -1.20 -9.87 14.24
C ARG A 42 -0.38 -11.15 14.04
N TYR A 43 0.87 -11.03 13.60
CA TYR A 43 1.75 -12.18 13.41
C TYR A 43 2.37 -12.70 14.71
N SER A 44 2.32 -11.91 15.78
CA SER A 44 2.82 -12.29 17.11
C SER A 44 2.07 -13.49 17.69
N ASN A 45 0.77 -13.61 17.40
CA ASN A 45 -0.06 -14.72 17.88
C ASN A 45 -0.08 -15.94 16.95
N LEU A 46 0.56 -15.89 15.78
CA LEU A 46 0.50 -16.96 14.79
C LEU A 46 1.59 -18.03 14.99
N THR A 47 2.66 -17.73 15.73
CA THR A 47 3.75 -18.70 15.92
C THR A 47 4.52 -18.50 17.22
N ASN A 48 4.79 -19.61 17.92
CA ASN A 48 5.70 -19.64 19.08
C ASN A 48 7.18 -19.75 18.67
N ASN A 49 7.49 -19.78 17.36
CA ASN A 49 8.86 -19.85 16.88
C ASN A 49 9.38 -18.44 16.54
N PRO A 50 10.39 -17.91 17.27
CA PRO A 50 10.84 -16.53 17.09
C PRO A 50 11.43 -16.26 15.70
N LYS A 51 12.01 -17.27 15.03
CA LYS A 51 12.52 -17.10 13.66
C LYS A 51 11.38 -16.88 12.66
N LYS A 52 10.35 -17.72 12.71
CA LYS A 52 9.17 -17.59 11.85
C LYS A 52 8.40 -16.30 12.13
N TYR A 53 8.35 -15.89 13.40
CA TYR A 53 7.78 -14.60 13.78
C TYR A 53 8.55 -13.44 13.12
N MET A 54 9.88 -13.41 13.24
CA MET A 54 10.72 -12.40 12.60
C MET A 54 10.57 -12.37 11.07
N GLU A 55 10.48 -13.53 10.42
CA GLU A 55 10.27 -13.61 8.97
C GLU A 55 8.91 -13.03 8.57
N ALA A 56 7.85 -13.39 9.30
CA ALA A 56 6.51 -12.84 9.06
C ALA A 56 6.43 -11.33 9.34
N TYR A 57 7.09 -10.89 10.42
CA TYR A 57 7.18 -9.47 10.80
C TYR A 57 7.88 -8.65 9.71
N LYS A 58 9.04 -9.10 9.22
CA LYS A 58 9.76 -8.42 8.14
C LYS A 58 8.93 -8.36 6.87
N LYS A 59 8.29 -9.46 6.50
CA LYS A 59 7.39 -9.50 5.34
C LYS A 59 6.24 -8.50 5.50
N ALA A 60 5.65 -8.43 6.69
CA ALA A 60 4.58 -7.50 7.00
C ALA A 60 5.04 -6.02 6.88
N GLU A 61 6.24 -5.70 7.37
CA GLU A 61 6.85 -4.37 7.19
C GLU A 61 7.10 -4.05 5.70
N GLU A 62 7.65 -4.99 4.93
CA GLU A 62 7.90 -4.78 3.49
C GLU A 62 6.60 -4.55 2.72
N MET A 63 5.57 -5.35 2.99
CA MET A 63 4.26 -5.18 2.36
C MET A 63 3.62 -3.84 2.76
N THR A 64 3.74 -3.43 4.02
CA THR A 64 3.25 -2.14 4.49
C THR A 64 3.93 -0.99 3.73
N LYS A 65 5.25 -1.03 3.57
CA LYS A 65 6.01 -0.03 2.78
C LYS A 65 5.56 0.01 1.31
N LEU A 66 5.34 -1.15 0.69
CA LEU A 66 4.85 -1.24 -0.69
C LEU A 66 3.46 -0.62 -0.83
N VAL A 67 2.55 -0.90 0.11
CA VAL A 67 1.20 -0.33 0.15
C VAL A 67 1.25 1.19 0.29
N GLU A 68 2.09 1.72 1.18
CA GLU A 68 2.22 3.17 1.35
C GLU A 68 2.87 3.86 0.14
N ALA A 69 3.87 3.24 -0.49
CA ALA A 69 4.48 3.75 -1.72
C ALA A 69 3.47 3.78 -2.88
N ALA A 70 2.73 2.68 -3.09
CA ALA A 70 1.68 2.59 -4.10
C ALA A 70 0.57 3.61 -3.85
N TYR A 71 0.14 3.77 -2.60
CA TYR A 71 -0.84 4.79 -2.21
C TYR A 71 -0.34 6.20 -2.50
N ALA A 72 0.89 6.54 -2.13
CA ALA A 72 1.45 7.87 -2.37
C ALA A 72 1.53 8.19 -3.87
N LEU A 73 1.92 7.20 -4.69
CA LEU A 73 1.97 7.33 -6.14
C LEU A 73 0.57 7.54 -6.74
N LEU A 74 -0.40 6.67 -6.41
CA LEU A 74 -1.76 6.81 -6.93
C LEU A 74 -2.44 8.09 -6.42
N SER A 75 -2.21 8.49 -5.17
CA SER A 75 -2.73 9.74 -4.62
C SER A 75 -2.19 10.96 -5.35
N ALA A 76 -0.91 10.96 -5.73
CA ALA A 76 -0.32 12.04 -6.52
C ALA A 76 -0.86 12.08 -7.97
N VAL A 77 -1.30 10.94 -8.51
CA VAL A 77 -1.92 10.85 -9.84
C VAL A 77 -3.42 11.23 -9.80
N LEU A 78 -4.12 10.89 -8.73
CA LEU A 78 -5.57 11.08 -8.58
C LEU A 78 -5.95 12.47 -8.07
N VAL A 79 -5.08 13.15 -7.32
CA VAL A 79 -5.28 14.54 -6.93
C VAL A 79 -4.73 15.40 -8.08
N PRO A 80 -5.58 16.02 -8.93
CA PRO A 80 -5.10 17.11 -9.76
C PRO A 80 -4.59 18.18 -8.81
N ASP A 81 -3.39 18.69 -9.06
CA ASP A 81 -2.80 19.85 -8.40
C ASP A 81 -3.89 20.94 -8.26
N GLU A 82 -4.53 21.02 -7.09
CA GLU A 82 -5.29 22.21 -6.72
C GLU A 82 -4.24 23.22 -6.30
N PRO A 83 -4.00 24.28 -7.09
CA PRO A 83 -3.10 25.33 -6.64
C PRO A 83 -3.76 25.96 -5.42
N GLU A 84 -3.13 25.79 -4.24
CA GLU A 84 -3.47 26.62 -3.08
C GLU A 84 -3.39 28.08 -3.52
N ALA A 85 -4.53 28.76 -3.49
CA ALA A 85 -4.73 30.17 -3.82
C ALA A 85 -4.46 31.08 -2.62
#